data_AF-A0A2H0UXG4-F1
#
_entry.id   AF-A0A2H0UXG4-F1
#
_cell.length_a   1.000
_cell.length_b   1.000
_cell.length_c   1.000
_cell.angle_alpha   90.00
_cell.angle_beta   90.00
_cell.angle_gamma   90.00
#
_symmetry.space_group_name_H-M   'P 1'
#
loop_
_entity.id
_entity.type
_entity.pdbx_description
1 polymer ?
#
loop_
_entity_poly.entity_id
_entity_poly.type
_entity_poly.pdbx_seq_one_letter_code
_entity_poly.pdbx_strand_id
1 'polypeptide(L)'
;GADFTTFAEANEGLFRIQQNKNLPMLSSCCPSWTRFVEVYWPQFIPHLATTRSPQVILGGLIKTYWAKQKNIAPENIIVVSAMPCIAKKYEITKEELKINGLAPVDYVLTTRELARLFKNRRIDLPNLATELPDELLGDYSGAGVIYGASGGVMESALRTAYFLANAKNKKINFTKTRGQQGLKIAAINLGKMKVKVAVANGLANAVEILKNFEKFKNFACIEVMACPGGCIGGGGQPLPSTPEIRQARADGLYQIDKEKKLRLAHENPTLKRIYQNFLTNEAIIKKICHTKYQ
;
A
#
# COMPACT_ATOMS: atom_id res chain seq x y z
N GLY A 1 7.35 5.08 -0.26
CA GLY A 1 6.34 4.32 -1.04
C GLY A 1 4.95 4.37 -0.42
N ALA A 2 4.74 3.68 0.70
CA ALA A 2 3.40 3.51 1.31
C ALA A 2 2.71 4.83 1.64
N ASP A 3 3.43 5.82 2.18
CA ASP A 3 2.86 7.14 2.47
C ASP A 3 2.34 7.85 1.19
N PHE A 4 3.01 7.68 0.06
CA PHE A 4 2.56 8.25 -1.22
C PHE A 4 1.29 7.56 -1.72
N THR A 5 1.25 6.23 -1.65
CA THR A 5 0.04 5.45 -1.95
C THR A 5 -1.10 5.88 -1.04
N THR A 6 -0.88 5.99 0.28
CA THR A 6 -1.88 6.46 1.24
C THR A 6 -2.46 7.81 0.84
N PHE A 7 -1.58 8.77 0.53
CA PHE A 7 -2.04 10.12 0.20
C PHE A 7 -2.83 10.14 -1.11
N ALA A 8 -2.36 9.46 -2.16
CA ALA A 8 -3.06 9.37 -3.43
C ALA A 8 -4.41 8.64 -3.30
N GLU A 9 -4.43 7.49 -2.60
CA GLU A 9 -5.62 6.65 -2.42
C GLU A 9 -6.66 7.32 -1.51
N ALA A 10 -6.24 8.08 -0.49
CA ALA A 10 -7.14 8.89 0.33
C ALA A 10 -7.80 10.01 -0.49
N ASN A 11 -7.05 10.70 -1.35
CA ASN A 11 -7.61 11.73 -2.25
C ASN A 11 -8.56 11.11 -3.28
N GLU A 12 -8.18 9.99 -3.91
CA GLU A 12 -9.04 9.25 -4.83
C GLU A 12 -10.34 8.78 -4.17
N GLY A 13 -10.25 8.21 -2.96
CA GLY A 13 -11.40 7.78 -2.19
C GLY A 13 -12.35 8.94 -1.84
N LEU A 14 -11.82 10.07 -1.35
CA LEU A 14 -12.62 11.25 -1.05
C LEU A 14 -13.31 11.80 -2.30
N PHE A 15 -12.59 11.87 -3.43
CA PHE A 15 -13.15 12.30 -4.71
C PHE A 15 -14.30 11.37 -5.16
N ARG A 16 -14.10 10.05 -5.13
CA ARG A 16 -15.15 9.08 -5.51
C ARG A 16 -16.38 9.15 -4.61
N ILE A 17 -16.19 9.37 -3.30
CA ILE A 17 -17.29 9.58 -2.34
C ILE A 17 -18.08 10.84 -2.70
N GLN A 18 -17.41 11.96 -2.96
CA GLN A 18 -18.05 13.23 -3.29
C GLN A 18 -18.81 13.18 -4.62
N GLN A 19 -18.27 12.46 -5.61
CA GLN A 19 -18.87 12.34 -6.94
C GLN A 19 -19.84 11.15 -7.06
N ASN A 20 -20.03 10.37 -5.99
CA ASN A 20 -20.77 9.10 -6.00
C ASN A 20 -20.40 8.18 -7.19
N LYS A 21 -19.09 8.08 -7.49
CA LYS A 21 -18.58 7.43 -8.70
C LYS A 21 -17.81 6.16 -8.38
N ASN A 22 -18.22 5.05 -8.99
CA ASN A 22 -17.55 3.74 -8.89
C ASN A 22 -17.30 3.30 -7.44
N LEU A 23 -18.34 3.36 -6.61
CA LEU A 23 -18.32 2.96 -5.20
C LEU A 23 -18.91 1.55 -5.01
N PRO A 24 -18.39 0.74 -4.06
CA PRO A 24 -17.21 0.98 -3.23
C PRO A 24 -15.92 1.05 -4.04
N MET A 25 -14.96 1.85 -3.57
CA MET A 25 -13.58 1.78 -4.07
C MET A 25 -12.90 0.52 -3.50
N LEU A 26 -12.32 -0.30 -4.36
CA LEU A 26 -11.59 -1.51 -3.99
C LEU A 26 -10.09 -1.19 -3.99
N SER A 27 -9.40 -1.42 -2.87
CA SER A 27 -7.95 -1.18 -2.80
C SER A 27 -7.18 -1.99 -3.85
N SER A 28 -6.04 -1.50 -4.32
CA SER A 28 -5.32 -2.10 -5.45
C SER A 28 -3.85 -2.46 -5.18
N CYS A 29 -3.34 -2.24 -3.97
CA CYS A 29 -1.93 -2.45 -3.68
C CYS A 29 -1.47 -3.93 -3.65
N CYS A 30 -2.42 -4.88 -3.59
CA CYS A 30 -2.20 -6.32 -3.59
C CYS A 30 -2.29 -6.89 -5.02
N PRO A 31 -1.17 -7.24 -5.69
CA PRO A 31 -1.21 -7.68 -7.09
C PRO A 31 -1.92 -9.01 -7.33
N SER A 32 -1.98 -9.91 -6.33
CA SER A 32 -2.81 -11.11 -6.42
C SER A 32 -4.29 -10.78 -6.49
N TRP A 33 -4.73 -9.74 -5.77
CA TRP A 33 -6.11 -9.28 -5.77
C TRP A 33 -6.48 -8.59 -7.09
N THR A 34 -5.66 -7.66 -7.57
CA THR A 34 -5.94 -6.98 -8.84
C THR A 34 -5.97 -7.97 -10.00
N ARG A 35 -5.00 -8.89 -10.09
CA ARG A 35 -5.02 -9.97 -11.09
C ARG A 35 -6.26 -10.86 -10.98
N PHE A 36 -6.70 -11.16 -9.76
CA PHE A 36 -7.92 -11.96 -9.56
C PHE A 36 -9.16 -11.25 -10.11
N VAL A 37 -9.27 -9.93 -9.90
CA VAL A 37 -10.36 -9.13 -10.47
C VAL A 37 -10.26 -9.08 -12.00
N GLU A 38 -9.07 -8.81 -12.57
CA GLU A 38 -8.84 -8.77 -14.03
C GLU A 38 -9.29 -10.07 -14.71
N VAL A 39 -9.00 -11.23 -14.11
CA VAL A 39 -9.28 -12.54 -14.71
C VAL A 39 -10.70 -13.05 -14.44
N TYR A 40 -11.17 -12.96 -13.20
CA TYR A 40 -12.39 -13.65 -12.77
C TYR A 40 -13.59 -12.74 -12.55
N TRP A 41 -13.35 -11.44 -12.34
CA TRP A 41 -14.42 -10.48 -12.05
C TRP A 41 -14.21 -9.12 -12.74
N PRO A 42 -13.99 -9.10 -14.07
CA PRO A 42 -13.63 -7.88 -14.79
C PRO A 42 -14.67 -6.76 -14.67
N GLN A 43 -15.94 -7.08 -14.39
CA GLN A 43 -16.98 -6.09 -14.12
C GLN A 43 -16.68 -5.18 -12.91
N PHE A 44 -15.79 -5.60 -12.00
CA PHE A 44 -15.38 -4.80 -10.84
C PHE A 44 -14.09 -4.00 -11.08
N ILE A 45 -13.49 -4.06 -12.27
CA ILE A 45 -12.34 -3.20 -12.63
C ILE A 45 -12.60 -1.71 -12.39
N PRO A 46 -13.78 -1.14 -12.74
CA PRO A 46 -14.07 0.28 -12.48
C PRO A 46 -14.00 0.66 -11.00
N HIS A 47 -14.20 -0.31 -10.10
CA HIS A 47 -14.15 -0.13 -8.65
C HIS A 47 -12.73 -0.16 -8.10
N LEU A 48 -11.75 -0.77 -8.80
CA LEU A 48 -10.36 -0.77 -8.36
C LEU A 48 -9.82 0.66 -8.25
N ALA A 49 -9.08 0.93 -7.17
CA ALA A 49 -8.32 2.15 -7.00
C ALA A 49 -7.25 2.22 -8.11
N THR A 50 -7.23 3.35 -8.81
CA THR A 50 -6.24 3.61 -9.86
C THR A 50 -4.87 3.87 -9.24
N THR A 51 -4.81 4.25 -7.97
CA THR A 51 -3.56 4.42 -7.24
C THR A 51 -2.68 3.17 -7.33
N ARG A 52 -1.41 3.35 -7.65
CA ARG A 52 -0.40 2.31 -7.75
C ARG A 52 0.08 1.83 -6.39
N SER A 53 0.60 0.62 -6.34
CA SER A 53 1.12 0.06 -5.10
C SER A 53 2.37 0.79 -4.61
N PRO A 54 2.70 0.66 -3.30
CA PRO A 54 3.87 1.32 -2.71
C PRO A 54 5.20 1.05 -3.42
N GLN A 55 5.38 -0.16 -3.98
CA GLN A 55 6.62 -0.52 -4.67
C GLN A 55 6.76 0.21 -6.01
N VAL A 56 5.66 0.33 -6.75
CA VAL A 56 5.65 0.93 -8.10
C VAL A 56 5.81 2.43 -7.99
N ILE A 57 5.10 3.07 -7.05
CA ILE A 57 5.26 4.51 -6.80
C ILE A 57 6.69 4.83 -6.38
N LEU A 58 7.26 4.05 -5.44
CA LEU A 58 8.63 4.30 -4.98
C LEU A 58 9.66 4.09 -6.10
N GLY A 59 9.57 2.99 -6.85
CA GLY A 59 10.44 2.75 -8.00
C GLY A 59 10.35 3.85 -9.06
N GLY A 60 9.13 4.33 -9.31
CA GLY A 60 8.89 5.47 -10.20
C GLY A 60 9.55 6.75 -9.73
N LEU A 61 9.42 7.08 -8.44
CA LEU A 61 10.10 8.24 -7.84
C LEU A 61 11.63 8.09 -7.87
N ILE A 62 12.17 6.88 -7.69
CA ILE A 62 13.61 6.62 -7.80
C ILE A 62 14.10 6.92 -9.22
N LYS A 63 13.46 6.35 -10.24
CA LYS A 63 13.85 6.51 -11.65
C LYS A 63 13.42 7.83 -12.29
N THR A 64 12.82 8.75 -11.53
CA THR A 64 12.43 10.07 -12.04
C THR A 64 12.96 11.19 -11.15
N TYR A 65 12.35 11.37 -9.97
CA TYR A 65 12.71 12.41 -9.03
C TYR A 65 14.15 12.23 -8.50
N TRP A 66 14.47 11.07 -7.95
CA TRP A 66 15.80 10.82 -7.36
C TRP A 66 16.91 10.80 -8.42
N ALA A 67 16.65 10.15 -9.56
CA ALA A 67 17.56 10.14 -10.72
C ALA A 67 17.97 11.55 -11.15
N LYS A 68 16.99 12.46 -11.26
CA LYS A 68 17.23 13.87 -11.57
C LYS A 68 18.05 14.57 -10.48
N GLN A 69 17.75 14.34 -9.21
CA GLN A 69 18.49 14.94 -8.08
C GLN A 69 19.96 14.47 -8.02
N LYS A 70 20.23 13.23 -8.44
CA LYS A 70 21.57 12.65 -8.46
C LYS A 70 22.31 12.81 -9.79
N ASN A 71 21.67 13.39 -10.80
CA ASN A 71 22.21 13.51 -12.15
C ASN A 71 22.63 12.14 -12.74
N ILE A 72 21.80 11.13 -12.54
CA ILE A 72 22.01 9.76 -13.06
C ILE A 72 20.92 9.46 -14.08
N ALA A 73 21.31 8.94 -15.24
CA ALA A 73 20.36 8.50 -16.26
C ALA A 73 19.48 7.35 -15.70
N PRO A 74 18.15 7.42 -15.78
CA PRO A 74 17.25 6.40 -15.21
C PRO A 74 17.52 4.96 -15.61
N GLU A 75 18.00 4.75 -16.84
CA GLU A 75 18.41 3.46 -17.41
C GLU A 75 19.63 2.84 -16.71
N ASN A 76 20.45 3.66 -16.05
CA ASN A 76 21.61 3.21 -15.27
C ASN A 76 21.27 2.91 -13.80
N ILE A 77 19.99 3.00 -13.42
CA ILE A 77 19.54 2.74 -12.05
C ILE A 77 18.85 1.37 -11.98
N ILE A 78 19.41 0.48 -11.17
CA ILE A 78 18.78 -0.80 -10.82
C ILE A 78 18.07 -0.67 -9.47
N VAL A 79 16.75 -0.88 -9.49
CA VAL A 79 15.89 -0.87 -8.31
C VAL A 79 15.54 -2.31 -7.94
N VAL A 80 16.01 -2.74 -6.77
CA VAL A 80 15.68 -4.05 -6.18
C VAL A 80 14.77 -3.85 -4.99
N SER A 81 13.65 -4.58 -4.93
CA SER A 81 12.73 -4.53 -3.79
C SER A 81 12.74 -5.83 -2.98
N ALA A 82 12.70 -5.74 -1.66
CA ALA A 82 12.54 -6.87 -0.76
C ALA A 82 11.07 -6.95 -0.32
N MET A 83 10.39 -8.06 -0.65
CA MET A 83 8.93 -8.19 -0.51
C MET A 83 8.54 -9.50 0.19
N PRO A 84 7.49 -9.51 1.03
CA PRO A 84 6.98 -10.75 1.61
C PRO A 84 6.10 -11.55 0.63
N CYS A 85 6.12 -11.22 -0.67
CA CYS A 85 5.12 -11.65 -1.63
C CYS A 85 5.73 -12.03 -2.98
N ILE A 86 5.36 -13.20 -3.50
CA ILE A 86 5.75 -13.65 -4.84
C ILE A 86 5.01 -12.89 -5.95
N ALA A 87 3.76 -12.47 -5.72
CA ALA A 87 2.98 -11.73 -6.72
C ALA A 87 3.55 -10.34 -7.01
N LYS A 88 4.43 -9.82 -6.14
CA LYS A 88 5.19 -8.60 -6.43
C LYS A 88 6.20 -8.80 -7.56
N LYS A 89 6.71 -10.02 -7.77
CA LYS A 89 7.51 -10.38 -8.97
C LYS A 89 6.67 -10.32 -10.24
N TYR A 90 5.40 -10.72 -10.19
CA TYR A 90 4.48 -10.57 -11.32
C TYR A 90 4.12 -9.10 -11.57
N GLU A 91 3.89 -8.31 -10.52
CA GLU A 91 3.54 -6.89 -10.70
C GLU A 91 4.60 -6.13 -11.52
N ILE A 92 5.89 -6.41 -11.32
CA ILE A 92 6.94 -5.70 -12.07
C ILE A 92 7.02 -6.08 -13.55
N THR A 93 6.32 -7.13 -14.01
CA THR A 93 6.27 -7.52 -15.42
C THR A 93 5.13 -6.87 -16.19
N LYS A 94 4.30 -6.05 -15.53
CA LYS A 94 3.11 -5.44 -16.14
C LYS A 94 3.50 -4.20 -16.96
N GLU A 95 3.20 -4.20 -18.26
CA GLU A 95 3.57 -3.12 -19.18
C GLU A 95 2.94 -1.78 -18.83
N GLU A 96 1.69 -1.75 -18.38
CA GLU A 96 0.99 -0.53 -17.98
C GLU A 96 1.55 0.13 -16.71
N LEU A 97 2.41 -0.59 -15.96
CA LEU A 97 3.10 -0.07 -14.80
C LEU A 97 4.44 0.59 -15.14
N LYS A 98 4.91 0.49 -16.39
CA LYS A 98 6.10 1.21 -16.84
C LYS A 98 5.91 2.72 -16.73
N ILE A 99 7.01 3.40 -16.39
CA ILE A 99 7.07 4.86 -16.29
C ILE A 99 8.18 5.30 -17.25
N ASN A 100 7.83 6.12 -18.24
CA ASN A 100 8.75 6.50 -19.33
C ASN A 100 9.31 5.29 -20.10
N GLY A 101 8.51 4.23 -20.28
CA GLY A 101 8.97 3.00 -20.92
C GLY A 101 9.91 2.14 -20.08
N LEU A 102 10.25 2.56 -18.85
CA LEU A 102 11.11 1.81 -17.94
C LEU A 102 10.30 1.08 -16.87
N ALA A 103 10.74 -0.12 -16.51
CA ALA A 103 10.22 -0.82 -15.33
C ALA A 103 10.58 -0.01 -14.06
N PRO A 104 9.59 0.33 -13.20
CA PRO A 104 9.88 1.08 -11.96
C PRO A 104 10.75 0.31 -10.98
N VAL A 105 10.63 -1.03 -10.98
CA VAL A 105 11.41 -1.95 -10.15
C VAL A 105 11.93 -3.05 -11.07
N ASP A 106 13.23 -3.31 -11.03
CA ASP A 106 13.91 -4.27 -11.93
C ASP A 106 13.88 -5.69 -11.36
N TYR A 107 14.05 -5.82 -10.05
CA TYR A 107 14.07 -7.12 -9.38
C TYR A 107 13.29 -7.09 -8.07
N VAL A 108 12.64 -8.21 -7.76
CA VAL A 108 11.96 -8.41 -6.47
C VAL A 108 12.55 -9.66 -5.82
N LEU A 109 13.11 -9.50 -4.63
CA LEU A 109 13.55 -10.58 -3.75
C LEU A 109 12.50 -10.82 -2.67
N THR A 110 12.17 -12.09 -2.42
CA THR A 110 11.32 -12.48 -1.29
C THR A 110 12.11 -12.38 0.01
N THR A 111 11.42 -12.30 1.15
CA THR A 111 12.06 -12.37 2.48
C THR A 111 12.97 -13.61 2.61
N ARG A 112 12.52 -14.77 2.10
CA ARG A 112 13.33 -16.00 2.12
C ARG A 112 14.55 -15.94 1.19
N GLU A 113 14.42 -15.38 -0.01
CA GLU A 113 15.55 -15.21 -0.93
C GLU A 113 16.61 -14.27 -0.33
N LEU A 114 16.18 -13.17 0.29
CA LEU A 114 17.08 -12.24 0.97
C LEU A 114 17.76 -12.89 2.18
N ALA A 115 17.00 -13.63 3.01
CA ALA A 115 17.57 -14.36 4.14
C ALA A 115 18.62 -15.40 3.69
N ARG A 116 18.37 -16.10 2.58
CA ARG A 116 19.35 -17.05 2.00
C ARG A 116 20.60 -16.33 1.50
N LEU A 117 20.44 -15.16 0.89
CA LEU A 117 21.57 -14.33 0.46
C LEU A 117 22.47 -13.95 1.64
N PHE A 118 21.88 -13.46 2.74
CA PHE A 118 22.64 -13.10 3.95
C PHE A 118 23.38 -14.30 4.55
N LYS A 119 22.71 -15.46 4.67
CA LYS A 119 23.35 -16.69 5.15
C LYS A 119 24.51 -17.14 4.26
N ASN A 120 24.33 -17.13 2.95
CA ASN A 120 25.37 -17.51 1.99
C ASN A 120 26.58 -16.56 2.04
N ARG A 121 26.36 -15.29 2.38
CA ARG A 121 27.41 -14.28 2.56
C ARG A 121 27.95 -14.22 3.99
N ARG A 122 27.51 -15.09 4.89
CA ARG A 122 27.91 -15.13 6.31
C ARG A 122 27.68 -13.79 7.02
N ILE A 123 26.60 -13.09 6.67
CA ILE A 123 26.20 -11.83 7.32
C ILE A 123 25.39 -12.16 8.56
N ASP A 124 25.86 -11.70 9.71
CA ASP A 124 25.22 -11.90 11.01
C ASP A 124 24.25 -10.74 11.33
N LEU A 125 23.05 -10.83 10.77
CA LEU A 125 22.06 -9.75 10.85
C LEU A 125 21.67 -9.37 12.30
N PRO A 126 21.49 -10.30 13.26
CA PRO A 126 21.20 -9.96 14.66
C PRO A 126 22.25 -9.08 15.36
N ASN A 127 23.52 -9.22 14.97
CA ASN A 127 24.64 -8.53 15.61
C ASN A 127 25.20 -7.37 14.77
N LEU A 128 24.56 -7.04 13.64
CA LEU A 128 24.96 -5.95 12.78
C LEU A 128 24.65 -4.60 13.45
N ALA A 129 25.57 -3.63 13.31
CA ALA A 129 25.32 -2.27 13.75
C ALA A 129 24.12 -1.66 13.00
N THR A 130 23.30 -0.90 13.73
CA THR A 130 22.15 -0.19 13.14
C THR A 130 22.63 0.98 12.29
N GLU A 131 22.17 1.03 11.04
CA GLU A 131 22.35 2.17 10.14
C GLU A 131 21.00 2.76 9.74
N LEU A 132 20.98 4.06 9.46
CA LEU A 132 19.78 4.75 9.00
C LEU A 132 19.62 4.62 7.48
N PRO A 133 18.37 4.57 6.96
CA PRO A 133 18.12 4.64 5.52
C PRO A 133 18.58 5.97 4.90
N ASP A 134 18.83 5.98 3.60
CA ASP A 134 19.17 7.19 2.84
C ASP A 134 18.07 8.26 2.90
N GLU A 135 18.47 9.52 3.08
CA GLU A 135 17.57 10.63 3.43
C GLU A 135 16.52 11.00 2.34
N LEU A 136 16.81 10.81 1.05
CA LEU A 136 15.95 11.37 0.00
C LEU A 136 14.58 10.67 -0.11
N LEU A 137 14.52 9.38 0.17
CA LEU A 137 13.33 8.53 0.01
C LEU A 137 13.18 7.48 1.13
N GLY A 138 14.06 7.51 2.14
CA GLY A 138 14.10 6.54 3.24
C GLY A 138 13.13 6.83 4.40
N ASP A 139 12.58 8.04 4.49
CA ASP A 139 11.63 8.39 5.55
C ASP A 139 10.25 7.76 5.36
N TYR A 140 9.67 7.27 6.46
CA TYR A 140 8.32 6.68 6.48
C TYR A 140 7.57 6.97 7.77
N SER A 141 6.26 7.23 7.64
CA SER A 141 5.35 7.38 8.76
C SER A 141 4.91 6.03 9.34
N GLY A 142 4.42 6.03 10.58
CA GLY A 142 3.76 4.87 11.18
C GLY A 142 2.53 4.40 10.40
N ALA A 143 1.86 5.28 9.65
CA ALA A 143 0.77 4.91 8.75
C ALA A 143 1.29 4.01 7.60
N GLY A 144 2.47 4.31 7.07
CA GLY A 144 3.14 3.47 6.08
C GLY A 144 3.62 2.12 6.63
N VAL A 145 3.98 2.04 7.92
CA VAL A 145 4.46 0.79 8.54
C VAL A 145 3.36 -0.26 8.64
N ILE A 146 2.15 0.14 9.03
CA ILE A 146 1.06 -0.79 9.31
C ILE A 146 0.48 -1.45 8.05
N TYR A 147 0.86 -1.01 6.84
CA TYR A 147 0.47 -1.61 5.55
C TYR A 147 0.64 -3.12 5.49
N GLY A 148 1.61 -3.66 6.22
CA GLY A 148 1.90 -5.09 6.22
C GLY A 148 0.79 -5.94 6.85
N ALA A 149 -0.02 -5.38 7.75
CA ALA A 149 -1.11 -6.07 8.43
C ALA A 149 -2.45 -5.84 7.73
N SER A 150 -3.33 -6.85 7.78
CA SER A 150 -4.71 -6.71 7.28
C SER A 150 -5.45 -5.58 8.01
N GLY A 151 -5.98 -4.62 7.24
CA GLY A 151 -6.63 -3.42 7.73
C GLY A 151 -5.71 -2.22 7.90
N GLY A 152 -4.40 -2.40 7.70
CA GLY A 152 -3.41 -1.34 7.82
C GLY A 152 -3.45 -0.34 6.67
N VAL A 153 -3.78 -0.78 5.46
CA VAL A 153 -3.96 0.12 4.30
C VAL A 153 -5.18 1.00 4.51
N MET A 154 -6.30 0.40 4.92
CA MET A 154 -7.53 1.07 5.28
C MET A 154 -7.29 2.07 6.42
N GLU A 155 -6.65 1.63 7.51
CA GLU A 155 -6.33 2.53 8.63
C GLU A 155 -5.46 3.71 8.18
N SER A 156 -4.43 3.46 7.37
CA SER A 156 -3.56 4.52 6.85
C SER A 156 -4.31 5.52 5.98
N ALA A 157 -5.13 5.03 5.04
CA ALA A 157 -5.97 5.87 4.18
C ALA A 157 -6.97 6.68 5.01
N LEU A 158 -7.62 6.07 6.01
CA LEU A 158 -8.56 6.74 6.90
C LEU A 158 -7.91 7.83 7.75
N ARG A 159 -6.70 7.62 8.26
CA ARG A 159 -5.94 8.67 8.96
C ARG A 159 -5.80 9.94 8.12
N THR A 160 -5.50 9.78 6.83
CA THR A 160 -5.35 10.92 5.91
C THR A 160 -6.70 11.47 5.46
N ALA A 161 -7.64 10.62 5.07
CA ALA A 161 -8.97 11.04 4.64
C ALA A 161 -9.73 11.78 5.77
N TYR A 162 -9.60 11.32 7.02
CA TYR A 162 -10.20 11.97 8.17
C TYR A 162 -9.62 13.38 8.38
N PHE A 163 -8.30 13.53 8.29
CA PHE A 163 -7.65 14.83 8.38
C PHE A 163 -8.15 15.80 7.30
N LEU A 164 -8.21 15.34 6.05
CA LEU A 164 -8.67 16.15 4.91
C LEU A 164 -10.15 16.53 5.04
N ALA A 165 -11.01 15.63 5.53
CA ALA A 165 -12.46 15.85 5.61
C ALA A 165 -12.94 16.57 6.88
N ASN A 166 -12.19 16.56 7.98
CA ASN A 166 -12.61 17.10 9.28
C ASN A 166 -11.79 18.32 9.71
N ALA A 167 -11.61 19.29 8.81
CA ALA A 167 -10.92 20.55 9.11
C ALA A 167 -9.56 20.36 9.80
N LYS A 168 -8.75 19.41 9.32
CA LYS A 168 -7.41 19.10 9.82
C LYS A 168 -7.36 18.47 11.23
N ASN A 169 -8.50 17.99 11.75
CA ASN A 169 -8.52 17.20 12.99
C ASN A 169 -7.82 15.85 12.79
N LYS A 170 -7.04 15.40 13.77
CA LYS A 170 -6.26 14.17 13.71
C LYS A 170 -6.99 13.04 14.41
N LYS A 171 -7.15 11.92 13.71
CA LYS A 171 -7.53 10.64 14.31
C LYS A 171 -6.58 9.57 13.84
N ILE A 172 -5.89 8.95 14.79
CA ILE A 172 -4.83 7.99 14.51
C ILE A 172 -5.35 6.56 14.55
N ASN A 173 -6.11 6.19 15.59
CA ASN A 173 -6.52 4.81 15.80
C ASN A 173 -7.89 4.51 15.18
N PHE A 174 -7.89 3.59 14.20
CA PHE A 174 -9.12 3.00 13.63
C PHE A 174 -9.18 1.51 13.97
N THR A 175 -9.24 1.18 15.27
CA THR A 175 -9.08 -0.20 15.78
C THR A 175 -10.04 -1.22 15.19
N LYS A 176 -11.23 -0.80 14.75
CA LYS A 176 -12.23 -1.68 14.10
C LYS A 176 -11.78 -2.28 12.76
N THR A 177 -10.71 -1.75 12.13
CA THR A 177 -10.15 -2.32 10.90
C THR A 177 -9.06 -3.36 11.18
N ARG A 178 -8.56 -3.44 12.42
CA ARG A 178 -7.44 -4.30 12.82
C ARG A 178 -7.89 -5.73 13.12
N GLY A 179 -6.92 -6.64 13.22
CA GLY A 179 -7.13 -8.04 13.60
C GLY A 179 -7.19 -9.00 12.42
N GLN A 180 -7.29 -10.29 12.72
CA GLN A 180 -7.22 -11.38 11.74
C GLN A 180 -8.58 -11.92 11.29
N GLN A 181 -9.69 -11.34 11.76
CA GLN A 181 -11.03 -11.71 11.33
C GLN A 181 -11.15 -11.62 9.80
N GLY A 182 -11.89 -12.56 9.20
CA GLY A 182 -12.02 -12.68 7.75
C GLY A 182 -12.63 -11.44 7.09
N LEU A 183 -13.72 -10.92 7.65
CA LEU A 183 -14.35 -9.67 7.23
C LEU A 183 -14.48 -8.73 8.43
N LYS A 184 -14.05 -7.48 8.25
CA LYS A 184 -14.16 -6.43 9.27
C LYS A 184 -14.91 -5.24 8.68
N ILE A 185 -15.88 -4.70 9.40
CA ILE A 185 -16.70 -3.57 8.96
C ILE A 185 -16.62 -2.45 9.98
N ALA A 186 -16.44 -1.22 9.52
CA ALA A 186 -16.44 -0.04 10.36
C ALA A 186 -17.28 1.07 9.74
N ALA A 187 -17.99 1.82 10.60
CA ALA A 187 -18.65 3.07 10.23
C ALA A 187 -17.82 4.25 10.75
N ILE A 188 -17.59 5.25 9.90
CA ILE A 188 -16.68 6.36 10.15
C ILE A 188 -17.33 7.66 9.70
N ASN A 189 -17.14 8.72 10.48
CA ASN A 189 -17.55 10.07 10.10
C ASN A 189 -16.37 10.77 9.41
N LEU A 190 -16.54 11.14 8.14
CA LEU A 190 -15.62 11.96 7.37
C LEU A 190 -16.29 13.32 7.11
N GLY A 191 -15.99 14.31 7.95
CA GLY A 191 -16.75 15.55 8.01
C GLY A 191 -18.20 15.29 8.38
N LYS A 192 -19.13 15.74 7.53
CA LYS A 192 -20.58 15.49 7.68
C LYS A 192 -21.03 14.13 7.11
N MET A 193 -20.15 13.42 6.40
CA MET A 193 -20.49 12.17 5.71
C MET A 193 -20.30 10.97 6.66
N LYS A 194 -21.33 10.13 6.79
CA LYS A 194 -21.22 8.83 7.45
C LYS A 194 -20.91 7.77 6.40
N VAL A 195 -19.71 7.20 6.44
CA VAL A 195 -19.27 6.18 5.48
C VAL A 195 -19.08 4.83 6.14
N LYS A 196 -19.35 3.76 5.39
CA LYS A 196 -18.99 2.39 5.78
C LYS A 196 -17.76 1.95 5.02
N VAL A 197 -16.85 1.26 5.69
CA VAL A 197 -15.68 0.64 5.09
C VAL A 197 -15.60 -0.83 5.48
N ALA A 198 -14.99 -1.63 4.63
CA ALA A 198 -14.74 -3.05 4.88
C ALA A 198 -13.27 -3.43 4.67
N VAL A 199 -12.84 -4.49 5.33
CA VAL A 199 -11.53 -5.12 5.13
C VAL A 199 -11.75 -6.61 4.94
N ALA A 200 -11.38 -7.12 3.77
CA ALA A 200 -11.35 -8.54 3.44
C ALA A 200 -9.95 -9.10 3.68
N ASN A 201 -9.83 -9.94 4.70
CA ASN A 201 -8.60 -10.62 5.06
C ASN A 201 -8.54 -12.01 4.40
N GLY A 202 -7.91 -12.10 3.23
CA GLY A 202 -7.83 -13.33 2.44
C GLY A 202 -8.81 -13.33 1.26
N LEU A 203 -8.40 -13.97 0.16
CA LEU A 203 -9.16 -13.95 -1.09
C LEU A 203 -10.55 -14.60 -0.97
N ALA A 204 -10.71 -15.63 -0.13
CA ALA A 204 -12.00 -16.27 0.11
C ALA A 204 -13.07 -15.27 0.61
N ASN A 205 -12.68 -14.38 1.54
CA ASN A 205 -13.56 -13.34 2.06
C ASN A 205 -13.85 -12.25 1.01
N ALA A 206 -12.88 -11.97 0.13
CA ALA A 206 -13.10 -11.05 -0.99
C ALA A 206 -14.12 -11.60 -1.99
N VAL A 207 -14.08 -12.90 -2.28
CA VAL A 207 -15.07 -13.58 -3.13
C VAL A 207 -16.47 -13.49 -2.52
N GLU A 208 -16.59 -13.62 -1.21
CA GLU A 208 -17.88 -13.43 -0.54
C GLU A 208 -18.45 -12.02 -0.74
N ILE A 209 -17.60 -10.99 -0.64
CA ILE A 209 -17.99 -9.60 -0.93
C ILE A 209 -18.45 -9.45 -2.38
N LEU A 210 -17.70 -9.96 -3.34
CA LEU A 210 -18.04 -9.82 -4.77
C LEU A 210 -19.33 -10.56 -5.13
N LYS A 211 -19.55 -11.77 -4.58
CA LYS A 211 -20.80 -12.53 -4.78
C LYS A 211 -22.01 -11.84 -4.14
N ASN A 212 -21.81 -11.11 -3.04
CA ASN A 212 -22.86 -10.41 -2.31
C ASN A 212 -22.77 -8.88 -2.50
N PHE A 213 -22.31 -8.41 -3.66
CA PHE A 213 -21.93 -7.02 -3.87
C PHE A 213 -23.04 -6.02 -3.54
N GLU A 214 -24.31 -6.38 -3.76
CA GLU A 214 -25.47 -5.55 -3.39
C GLU A 214 -25.50 -5.14 -1.90
N LYS A 215 -24.98 -5.98 -1.00
CA LYS A 215 -24.86 -5.65 0.45
C LYS A 215 -23.75 -4.63 0.71
N PHE A 216 -22.77 -4.56 -0.18
CA PHE A 216 -21.57 -3.73 -0.06
C PHE A 216 -21.56 -2.51 -0.98
N LYS A 217 -22.53 -2.36 -1.89
CA LYS A 217 -22.59 -1.26 -2.88
C LYS A 217 -22.56 0.15 -2.26
N ASN A 218 -23.07 0.29 -1.04
CA ASN A 218 -23.12 1.56 -0.30
C ASN A 218 -21.89 1.78 0.60
N PHE A 219 -20.86 0.94 0.49
CA PHE A 219 -19.60 1.17 1.19
C PHE A 219 -18.78 2.20 0.43
N ALA A 220 -17.99 2.99 1.15
CA ALA A 220 -17.09 3.95 0.54
C ALA A 220 -15.83 3.26 -0.01
N CYS A 221 -15.27 2.34 0.78
CA CYS A 221 -14.02 1.67 0.43
C CYS A 221 -13.97 0.25 1.04
N ILE A 222 -13.33 -0.66 0.32
CA ILE A 222 -13.06 -2.03 0.74
C ILE A 222 -11.57 -2.32 0.51
N GLU A 223 -10.84 -2.55 1.60
CA GLU A 223 -9.49 -3.10 1.52
C GLU A 223 -9.57 -4.60 1.25
N VAL A 224 -8.76 -5.09 0.30
CA VAL A 224 -8.63 -6.51 0.02
C VAL A 224 -7.18 -6.92 0.03
N MET A 225 -6.88 -7.92 0.86
CA MET A 225 -5.58 -8.60 0.89
C MET A 225 -5.79 -10.08 0.55
N ALA A 226 -5.07 -10.60 -0.44
CA ALA A 226 -5.23 -12.00 -0.86
C ALA A 226 -4.73 -13.00 0.20
N CYS A 227 -3.69 -12.64 0.95
CA CYS A 227 -3.10 -13.50 1.99
C CYS A 227 -3.77 -13.24 3.34
N PRO A 228 -4.17 -14.29 4.08
CA PRO A 228 -4.73 -14.08 5.41
C PRO A 228 -3.65 -13.55 6.38
N GLY A 229 -4.02 -12.55 7.17
CA GLY A 229 -3.13 -11.69 7.96
C GLY A 229 -2.61 -10.45 7.22
N GLY A 230 -2.80 -10.36 5.90
CA GLY A 230 -2.16 -9.35 5.05
C GLY A 230 -0.78 -9.78 4.56
N CYS A 231 0.05 -8.81 4.17
CA CYS A 231 1.39 -9.06 3.63
C CYS A 231 2.32 -9.79 4.62
N ILE A 232 2.11 -9.66 5.93
CA ILE A 232 2.88 -10.39 6.96
C ILE A 232 2.73 -11.92 6.88
N GLY A 233 1.67 -12.40 6.23
CA GLY A 233 1.42 -13.82 5.91
C GLY A 233 1.63 -14.16 4.44
N GLY A 234 2.32 -13.29 3.69
CA GLY A 234 2.54 -13.46 2.26
C GLY A 234 3.41 -14.68 1.92
N GLY A 235 3.21 -15.23 0.72
CA GLY A 235 3.89 -16.44 0.25
C GLY A 235 5.41 -16.35 0.11
N GLY A 236 6.02 -15.17 0.30
CA GLY A 236 7.46 -14.94 0.35
C GLY A 236 8.08 -14.98 1.76
N GLN A 237 7.25 -15.13 2.81
CA GLN A 237 7.70 -15.10 4.21
C GLN A 237 8.33 -16.41 4.70
N PRO A 238 9.13 -16.39 5.78
CA PRO A 238 9.58 -17.62 6.45
C PRO A 238 8.41 -18.50 6.90
N LEU A 239 8.61 -19.82 6.79
CA LEU A 239 7.65 -20.84 7.20
C LEU A 239 8.03 -21.42 8.58
N PRO A 240 7.05 -21.84 9.40
CA PRO A 240 5.60 -21.76 9.13
C PRO A 240 5.06 -20.32 9.27
N SER A 241 3.84 -20.09 8.77
CA SER A 241 3.14 -18.80 8.88
C SER A 241 1.76 -18.98 9.52
N THR A 242 1.74 -19.50 10.76
CA THR A 242 0.53 -19.77 11.53
C THR A 242 -0.22 -18.48 11.92
N PRO A 243 -1.49 -18.55 12.34
CA PRO A 243 -2.22 -17.39 12.88
C PRO A 243 -1.45 -16.64 13.99
N GLU A 244 -0.78 -17.35 14.89
CA GLU A 244 -0.04 -16.78 16.03
C GLU A 244 1.20 -16.03 15.53
N ILE A 245 1.96 -16.62 14.61
CA ILE A 245 3.11 -15.97 13.98
C ILE A 245 2.68 -14.70 13.23
N ARG A 246 1.54 -14.77 12.54
CA ARG A 246 0.98 -13.61 11.84
C ARG A 246 0.55 -12.52 12.80
N GLN A 247 -0.02 -12.89 13.95
CA GLN A 247 -0.37 -11.93 15.00
C GLN A 247 0.87 -11.22 15.53
N ALA A 248 1.90 -11.97 15.93
CA ALA A 248 3.15 -11.42 16.45
C ALA A 248 3.84 -10.47 15.44
N ARG A 249 3.85 -10.84 14.15
CA ARG A 249 4.36 -9.96 13.08
C ARG A 249 3.54 -8.68 12.95
N ALA A 250 2.21 -8.76 13.02
CA ALA A 250 1.34 -7.59 12.96
C ALA A 250 1.53 -6.68 14.19
N ASP A 251 1.65 -7.27 15.37
CA ASP A 251 1.89 -6.54 16.62
C ASP A 251 3.21 -5.76 16.56
N GLY A 252 4.27 -6.35 15.98
CA GLY A 252 5.52 -5.65 15.70
C GLY A 252 5.34 -4.40 14.83
N LEU A 253 4.56 -4.48 13.75
CA LEU A 253 4.26 -3.31 12.91
C LEU A 253 3.51 -2.22 13.68
N TYR A 254 2.53 -2.60 14.49
CA TYR A 254 1.78 -1.64 15.30
C TYR A 254 2.60 -1.07 16.46
N GLN A 255 3.58 -1.80 16.97
CA GLN A 255 4.52 -1.30 17.98
C GLN A 255 5.41 -0.21 17.37
N ILE A 256 5.99 -0.45 16.19
CA ILE A 256 6.78 0.56 15.45
C ILE A 256 5.93 1.82 15.16
N ASP A 257 4.66 1.66 14.75
CA ASP A 257 3.75 2.79 14.56
C ASP A 257 3.55 3.59 15.86
N LYS A 258 3.37 2.92 17.02
CA LYS A 258 3.19 3.61 18.30
C LYS A 258 4.42 4.40 18.74
N GLU A 259 5.63 3.88 18.50
CA GLU A 259 6.89 4.48 18.92
C GLU A 259 7.32 5.66 18.02
N LYS A 260 6.83 5.72 16.79
CA LYS A 260 7.14 6.81 15.86
C LYS A 260 6.49 8.13 16.27
N LYS A 261 7.26 9.22 16.18
CA LYS A 261 6.74 10.60 16.23
C LYS A 261 5.86 10.91 15.01
N LEU A 262 6.28 10.48 13.82
CA LEU A 262 5.56 10.67 12.56
C LEU A 262 4.62 9.47 12.31
N ARG A 263 3.31 9.63 12.53
CA ARG A 263 2.30 8.55 12.41
C ARG A 263 1.25 8.76 11.32
N LEU A 264 1.34 9.87 10.59
CA LEU A 264 0.40 10.27 9.57
C LEU A 264 1.14 10.47 8.24
N ALA A 265 0.70 9.79 7.18
CA ALA A 265 1.36 9.83 5.87
C ALA A 265 1.45 11.27 5.30
N HIS A 266 0.37 12.03 5.40
CA HIS A 266 0.31 13.42 4.94
C HIS A 266 1.18 14.39 5.76
N GLU A 267 1.74 13.95 6.89
CA GLU A 267 2.70 14.73 7.66
C GLU A 267 4.15 14.44 7.29
N ASN A 268 4.41 13.39 6.48
CA ASN A 268 5.77 13.03 6.07
C ASN A 268 6.43 14.20 5.30
N PRO A 269 7.56 14.77 5.81
CA PRO A 269 8.24 15.89 5.17
C PRO A 269 8.70 15.58 3.75
N THR A 270 9.21 14.37 3.51
CA THR A 270 9.64 13.91 2.19
C THR A 270 8.46 13.83 1.22
N LEU A 271 7.29 13.39 1.69
CA LEU A 271 6.07 13.41 0.89
C LEU A 271 5.69 14.85 0.52
N LYS A 272 5.61 15.75 1.49
CA LYS A 272 5.25 17.16 1.26
C LYS A 272 6.18 17.82 0.26
N ARG A 273 7.50 17.66 0.46
CA ARG A 273 8.53 18.20 -0.43
C ARG A 273 8.36 17.70 -1.87
N ILE A 274 8.11 16.42 -2.06
CA ILE A 274 7.94 15.84 -3.41
C ILE A 274 6.64 16.31 -4.07
N TYR A 275 5.54 16.42 -3.31
CA TYR A 275 4.29 16.99 -3.85
C TYR A 275 4.39 18.49 -4.17
N GLN A 276 5.21 19.23 -3.44
CA GLN A 276 5.46 20.66 -3.69
C GLN A 276 6.39 20.90 -4.89
N ASN A 277 7.39 20.04 -5.10
CA ASN A 277 8.47 20.32 -6.04
C ASN A 277 8.45 19.47 -7.32
N PHE A 278 7.75 18.32 -7.32
CA PHE A 278 7.80 17.37 -8.43
C PHE A 278 6.42 16.88 -8.86
N LEU A 279 5.58 16.41 -7.93
CA LEU A 279 4.21 15.97 -8.23
C LEU A 279 3.24 17.18 -8.23
N THR A 280 3.59 18.22 -9.00
CA THR A 280 2.91 19.54 -8.94
C THR A 280 1.69 19.67 -9.82
N ASN A 281 1.49 18.77 -10.78
CA ASN A 281 0.33 18.78 -11.67
C ASN A 281 -0.25 17.38 -11.86
N GLU A 282 -1.50 17.35 -12.31
CA GLU A 282 -2.29 16.13 -12.46
C GLU A 282 -1.67 15.14 -13.46
N ALA A 283 -1.02 15.62 -14.53
CA ALA A 283 -0.38 14.76 -15.51
C ALA A 283 0.79 13.96 -14.90
N ILE A 284 1.65 14.63 -14.11
CA ILE A 284 2.74 13.96 -13.40
C ILE A 284 2.20 13.05 -12.29
N ILE A 285 1.22 13.51 -11.52
CA ILE A 285 0.59 12.69 -10.47
C ILE A 285 0.00 11.41 -11.08
N LYS A 286 -0.80 11.51 -12.15
CA LYS A 286 -1.37 10.35 -12.85
C LYS A 286 -0.27 9.43 -13.36
N LYS A 287 0.76 9.99 -13.99
CA LYS A 287 1.87 9.24 -14.55
C LYS A 287 2.69 8.46 -13.53
N ILE A 288 2.84 8.96 -12.30
CA ILE A 288 3.65 8.32 -11.25
C ILE A 288 2.79 7.49 -10.30
N CYS A 289 1.69 8.07 -9.82
CA CYS A 289 0.87 7.52 -8.74
C CYS A 289 -0.31 6.68 -9.23
N HIS A 290 -0.72 6.75 -10.50
CA HIS A 290 -1.91 6.05 -10.98
C HIS A 290 -1.62 5.10 -12.16
N THR A 291 -2.45 4.08 -12.29
CA THR A 291 -2.47 3.11 -13.39
C THR A 291 -3.90 2.84 -13.83
N LYS A 292 -4.02 2.05 -14.90
CA LYS A 292 -5.26 1.40 -15.31
C LYS A 292 -5.10 -0.11 -15.15
N TYR A 293 -6.21 -0.83 -15.17
CA TYR A 293 -6.27 -2.28 -15.20
C TYR A 293 -6.96 -2.71 -16.48
N GLN A 294 -6.70 -3.94 -16.92
CA GLN A 294 -7.23 -4.51 -18.15
C GLN A 294 -8.22 -5.61 -17.86
#